data_AF-A0AAD5AAC9-F1
#
_entry.id   AF-A0AAD5AAC9-F1
#
_cell.length_a   1.000
_cell.length_b   1.000
_cell.length_c   1.000
_cell.angle_alpha   90.00
_cell.angle_beta   90.00
_cell.angle_gamma   90.00
#
_symmetry.space_group_name_H-M   'P 1'
#
loop_
_entity.id
_entity.type
_entity.pdbx_description
1 polymer ?
#
loop_
_entity_poly.entity_id
_entity_poly.type
_entity_poly.pdbx_seq_one_letter_code
_entity_poly.pdbx_strand_id
1 'polypeptide(L)'
;MKEVKEMLMLIEEKHQIFKQQQLRFIAALERSRESAHCQTRSVSSISEVQWYMTHCSNSTDQRAFSLFLELMSDLKVLFQMIDSLASAKNFSSGVLDTCRNILSPDCNFSELQAQYPHDVVNRLSCTEAKHYYAGVVSVIPVTLDLLSMAISQMQVRNEPISQTDITEKTAAVHEQNTLTNTSNNPHSSKHSYKAMHKGASGWKPLWRPPWRN
;
A
#
# COMPACT_ATOMS: atom_id res chain seq x y z
N MET A 1 -19.88 -13.59 -0.15
CA MET A 1 -19.18 -12.78 -1.15
C MET A 1 -19.79 -11.39 -1.34
N LYS A 2 -21.12 -11.24 -1.50
CA LYS A 2 -21.75 -9.92 -1.65
C LYS A 2 -21.50 -9.00 -0.44
N GLU A 3 -21.82 -9.47 0.76
CA GLU A 3 -21.62 -8.72 2.02
C GLU A 3 -20.15 -8.29 2.23
N VAL A 4 -19.20 -9.16 1.88
CA VAL A 4 -17.76 -8.86 1.95
C VAL A 4 -17.41 -7.68 1.03
N LYS A 5 -17.97 -7.63 -0.19
CA LYS A 5 -17.74 -6.51 -1.12
C LYS A 5 -18.38 -5.22 -0.64
N GLU A 6 -19.58 -5.30 -0.06
CA GLU A 6 -20.27 -4.13 0.51
C GLU A 6 -19.50 -3.54 1.70
N MET A 7 -19.01 -4.40 2.60
CA MET A 7 -18.16 -3.97 3.72
C MET A 7 -16.83 -3.38 3.22
N LEU A 8 -16.20 -3.99 2.22
CA LEU A 8 -14.97 -3.45 1.62
C LEU A 8 -15.18 -2.04 1.07
N MET A 9 -16.24 -1.79 0.30
CA MET A 9 -16.55 -0.46 -0.24
C MET A 9 -16.76 0.58 0.86
N LEU A 10 -17.47 0.21 1.95
CA LEU A 10 -17.69 1.09 3.09
C LEU A 10 -16.38 1.46 3.80
N ILE A 11 -15.47 0.49 3.95
CA ILE A 11 -14.15 0.75 4.54
C ILE A 11 -13.30 1.61 3.61
N GLU A 12 -13.33 1.37 2.30
CA GLU A 12 -12.62 2.19 1.32
C GLU A 12 -13.07 3.65 1.37
N GLU A 13 -14.38 3.90 1.47
CA GLU A 13 -14.95 5.25 1.64
C GLU A 13 -14.45 5.92 2.93
N LYS A 14 -14.55 5.22 4.07
CA LYS A 14 -14.04 5.72 5.36
C LYS A 14 -12.54 5.97 5.32
N HIS A 15 -11.78 5.11 4.65
CA HIS A 15 -10.35 5.26 4.48
C HIS A 15 -10.01 6.51 3.66
N GLN A 16 -10.80 6.86 2.62
CA GLN A 16 -10.60 8.12 1.92
C GLN A 16 -10.79 9.34 2.83
N ILE A 17 -11.78 9.31 3.73
CA ILE A 17 -11.99 10.37 4.72
C ILE A 17 -10.78 10.45 5.66
N PHE A 18 -10.30 9.31 6.18
CA PHE A 18 -9.11 9.28 7.04
C PHE A 18 -7.87 9.80 6.32
N LYS A 19 -7.67 9.42 5.05
CA LYS A 19 -6.57 9.88 4.21
C LYS A 19 -6.57 11.41 4.05
N GLN A 20 -7.73 12.05 3.94
CA GLN A 20 -7.84 13.52 3.93
C GLN A 20 -7.53 14.15 5.30
N GLN A 21 -7.84 13.43 6.39
CA GLN A 21 -7.62 13.89 7.76
C GLN A 21 -6.26 13.45 8.34
N GLN A 22 -5.42 12.76 7.56
CA GLN A 22 -4.18 12.16 8.03
C GLN A 22 -3.29 13.14 8.81
N LEU A 23 -3.12 14.37 8.33
CA LEU A 23 -2.29 15.37 9.03
C LEU A 23 -2.88 15.79 10.38
N ARG A 24 -4.20 15.77 10.53
CA ARG A 24 -4.86 16.02 11.83
C ARG A 24 -4.59 14.87 12.79
N PHE A 25 -4.65 13.64 12.30
CA PHE A 25 -4.30 12.45 13.08
C PHE A 25 -2.82 12.46 13.51
N ILE A 26 -1.90 12.83 12.62
CA ILE A 26 -0.48 12.98 12.98
C ILE A 26 -0.27 14.07 14.04
N ALA A 27 -0.90 15.24 13.88
CA ALA A 27 -0.79 16.30 14.86
C ALA A 27 -1.38 15.90 16.23
N ALA A 28 -2.44 15.09 16.24
CA ALA A 28 -3.00 14.51 17.46
C ALA A 28 -2.03 13.52 18.13
N LEU A 29 -1.36 12.66 17.34
CA LEU A 29 -0.31 11.76 17.83
C LEU A 29 0.87 12.53 18.42
N GLU A 30 1.33 13.61 17.77
CA GLU A 30 2.42 14.46 18.29
C GLU A 30 2.08 15.02 19.67
N ARG A 31 0.91 15.67 19.82
CA ARG A 31 0.47 16.23 21.10
C ARG A 31 0.29 15.16 22.18
N SER A 32 -0.26 14.01 21.82
CA SER A 32 -0.50 12.92 22.78
C SER A 32 0.81 12.27 23.24
N ARG A 33 1.79 12.13 22.35
CA ARG A 33 3.14 11.64 22.67
C ARG A 33 3.90 12.61 23.55
N GLU A 34 3.73 13.91 23.35
CA GLU A 34 4.28 14.93 24.23
C GLU A 34 3.67 14.85 25.64
N SER A 35 2.35 14.75 25.74
CA SER A 35 1.61 14.54 27.00
C SER A 35 2.06 13.26 27.73
N ALA A 36 2.35 12.20 26.98
CA ALA A 36 2.80 10.91 27.50
C ALA A 36 4.32 10.81 27.74
N HIS A 37 5.10 11.85 27.44
CA HIS A 37 6.57 11.86 27.50
C HIS A 37 7.26 10.77 26.65
N CYS A 38 6.66 10.38 25.52
CA CYS A 38 7.11 9.28 24.64
C CYS A 38 7.42 9.76 23.20
N GLN A 39 8.38 10.67 23.04
CA GLN A 39 8.67 11.33 21.75
C GLN A 39 9.73 10.64 20.87
N THR A 40 10.49 9.68 21.40
CA THR A 40 11.68 9.14 20.71
C THR A 40 11.44 7.83 19.95
N ARG A 41 10.28 7.21 20.12
CA ARG A 41 9.96 5.90 19.51
C ARG A 41 8.87 6.02 18.46
N SER A 42 8.99 5.25 17.38
CA SER A 42 7.94 5.13 16.37
C SER A 42 6.65 4.58 16.96
N VAL A 43 5.50 5.06 16.46
CA VAL A 43 4.19 4.49 16.79
C VAL A 43 4.07 3.15 16.07
N SER A 44 3.97 2.08 16.84
CA SER A 44 4.29 0.73 16.39
C SER A 44 3.12 -0.24 16.43
N SER A 45 2.08 -0.01 17.22
CA SER A 45 0.96 -0.98 17.37
C SER A 45 -0.39 -0.29 17.57
N ILE A 46 -1.48 -1.04 17.38
CA ILE A 46 -2.85 -0.54 17.61
C ILE A 46 -3.06 -0.25 19.10
N SER A 47 -2.56 -1.14 19.96
CA SER A 47 -2.56 -0.97 21.42
C SER A 47 -1.87 0.34 21.83
N GLU A 48 -0.76 0.70 21.17
CA GLU A 48 -0.06 1.95 21.44
C GLU A 48 -0.90 3.17 21.02
N VAL A 49 -1.58 3.12 19.87
CA VAL A 49 -2.49 4.18 19.42
C VAL A 49 -3.66 4.36 20.39
N GLN A 50 -4.23 3.26 20.92
CA GLN A 50 -5.25 3.31 21.96
C GLN A 50 -4.72 3.93 23.26
N TRP A 51 -3.51 3.59 23.65
CA TRP A 51 -2.87 4.17 24.84
C TRP A 51 -2.60 5.67 24.67
N TYR A 52 -2.14 6.13 23.50
CA TYR A 52 -2.00 7.56 23.24
C TYR A 52 -3.34 8.30 23.29
N MET A 53 -4.43 7.66 22.84
CA MET A 53 -5.77 8.25 22.94
C MET A 53 -6.17 8.55 24.39
N THR A 54 -5.71 7.78 25.39
CA THR A 54 -5.99 8.07 26.81
C THR A 54 -5.24 9.29 27.34
N HIS A 55 -4.23 9.78 26.60
CA HIS A 55 -3.44 10.95 26.92
C HIS A 55 -3.91 12.21 26.15
N CYS A 56 -4.99 12.09 25.37
CA CYS A 56 -5.65 13.20 24.67
C CYS A 56 -6.52 14.02 25.62
N SER A 57 -6.23 15.31 25.74
CA SER A 57 -7.04 16.26 26.50
C SER A 57 -8.21 16.89 25.69
N ASN A 58 -8.10 16.94 24.36
CA ASN A 58 -9.09 17.57 23.48
C ASN A 58 -9.94 16.53 22.73
N SER A 59 -11.26 16.76 22.66
CA SER A 59 -12.22 15.96 21.89
C SER A 59 -11.91 15.90 20.39
N THR A 60 -11.28 16.94 19.83
CA THR A 60 -10.87 16.96 18.41
C THR A 60 -9.82 15.89 18.14
N ASP A 61 -8.85 15.74 19.04
CA ASP A 61 -7.78 14.75 18.92
C ASP A 61 -8.34 13.35 19.17
N GLN A 62 -9.15 13.19 20.23
CA GLN A 62 -9.86 11.94 20.49
C GLN A 62 -10.65 11.47 19.26
N ARG A 63 -11.35 12.37 18.56
CA ARG A 63 -12.07 12.03 17.33
C ARG A 63 -11.14 11.54 16.21
N ALA A 64 -9.94 12.12 16.07
CA ALA A 64 -8.97 11.67 15.08
C ALA A 64 -8.47 10.25 15.40
N PHE A 65 -8.21 9.94 16.68
CA PHE A 65 -7.88 8.60 17.14
C PHE A 65 -9.04 7.62 16.93
N SER A 66 -10.27 8.00 17.29
CA SER A 66 -11.47 7.18 17.10
C SER A 66 -11.63 6.77 15.64
N LEU A 67 -11.47 7.70 14.68
CA LEU A 67 -11.57 7.37 13.26
C LEU A 67 -10.55 6.31 12.82
N PHE A 68 -9.31 6.39 13.29
CA PHE A 68 -8.30 5.37 13.01
C PHE A 68 -8.67 4.01 13.63
N LEU A 69 -9.06 4.00 14.90
CA LEU A 69 -9.38 2.76 15.63
C LEU A 69 -10.64 2.09 15.10
N GLU A 70 -11.65 2.88 14.71
CA GLU A 70 -12.85 2.40 14.02
C GLU A 70 -12.47 1.74 12.69
N LEU A 71 -11.60 2.36 11.89
CA LEU A 71 -11.11 1.74 10.64
C LEU A 71 -10.37 0.43 10.88
N MET A 72 -9.50 0.36 11.90
CA MET A 72 -8.80 -0.89 12.24
C MET A 72 -9.78 -1.98 12.72
N SER A 73 -10.82 -1.59 13.46
CA SER A 73 -11.89 -2.50 13.88
C SER A 73 -12.70 -3.00 12.67
N ASP A 74 -13.09 -2.11 11.77
CA ASP A 74 -13.82 -2.46 10.55
C ASP A 74 -13.01 -3.41 9.66
N LEU A 75 -11.71 -3.16 9.50
CA LEU A 75 -10.78 -4.06 8.79
C LEU A 75 -10.71 -5.45 9.43
N LYS A 76 -10.71 -5.53 10.77
CA LYS A 76 -10.74 -6.80 11.49
C LYS A 76 -12.04 -7.56 11.26
N VAL A 77 -13.18 -6.87 11.25
CA VAL A 77 -14.47 -7.47 10.91
C VAL A 77 -14.47 -7.98 9.47
N LEU A 78 -14.00 -7.19 8.51
CA LEU A 78 -13.87 -7.62 7.12
C LEU A 78 -12.97 -8.85 6.99
N PHE A 79 -11.81 -8.87 7.66
CA PHE A 79 -10.92 -10.02 7.71
C PHE A 79 -11.64 -11.27 8.24
N GLN A 80 -12.39 -11.16 9.34
CA GLN A 80 -13.13 -12.30 9.91
C GLN A 80 -14.19 -12.86 8.93
N MET A 81 -14.86 -11.99 8.18
CA MET A 81 -15.80 -12.43 7.13
C MET A 81 -15.09 -13.19 6.00
N ILE A 82 -13.91 -12.71 5.58
CA ILE A 82 -13.09 -13.36 4.55
C ILE A 82 -12.54 -14.69 5.06
N ASP A 83 -11.99 -14.73 6.28
CA ASP A 83 -11.42 -15.92 6.92
C ASP A 83 -12.47 -17.03 7.09
N SER A 84 -13.68 -16.67 7.53
CA SER A 84 -14.82 -17.60 7.64
C SER A 84 -15.18 -18.21 6.27
N LEU A 85 -15.19 -17.39 5.22
CA LEU A 85 -15.48 -17.84 3.87
C LEU A 85 -14.34 -18.67 3.27
N ALA A 86 -13.09 -18.33 3.58
CA ALA A 86 -11.91 -19.08 3.18
C ALA A 86 -11.91 -20.47 3.82
N SER A 87 -12.20 -20.55 5.12
CA SER A 87 -12.35 -21.81 5.85
C SER A 87 -13.45 -22.69 5.26
N ALA A 88 -14.63 -22.11 4.96
CA ALA A 88 -15.71 -22.86 4.33
C ALA A 88 -15.35 -23.44 2.95
N LYS A 89 -14.36 -22.84 2.27
CA LYS A 89 -13.89 -23.24 0.95
C LYS A 89 -12.58 -24.05 0.98
N ASN A 90 -12.07 -24.41 2.16
CA ASN A 90 -10.75 -25.01 2.34
C ASN A 90 -9.67 -24.23 1.55
N PHE A 91 -9.73 -22.90 1.64
CA PHE A 91 -8.78 -21.99 1.03
C PHE A 91 -7.78 -21.53 2.09
N SER A 92 -6.49 -21.80 1.85
CA SER A 92 -5.39 -21.32 2.66
C SER A 92 -4.57 -20.35 1.82
N SER A 93 -4.19 -19.21 2.39
CA SER A 93 -3.39 -18.20 1.72
C SER A 93 -2.49 -17.50 2.72
N GLY A 94 -1.19 -17.41 2.43
CA GLY A 94 -0.24 -16.66 3.25
C GLY A 94 -0.59 -15.16 3.36
N VAL A 95 -1.42 -14.65 2.44
CA VAL A 95 -1.97 -13.29 2.53
C VAL A 95 -2.89 -13.16 3.76
N LEU A 96 -3.73 -14.17 4.03
CA LEU A 96 -4.62 -14.16 5.19
C LEU A 96 -3.83 -14.28 6.50
N ASP A 97 -2.76 -15.07 6.51
CA ASP A 97 -1.86 -15.16 7.68
C ASP A 97 -1.17 -13.82 7.95
N THR A 98 -0.74 -13.13 6.89
CA THR A 98 -0.16 -11.78 7.00
C THR A 98 -1.18 -10.77 7.53
N CYS A 99 -2.42 -10.78 7.02
CA CYS A 99 -3.50 -9.94 7.54
C CYS A 99 -3.80 -10.20 9.00
N ARG A 100 -3.87 -11.49 9.40
CA ARG A 100 -4.11 -11.91 10.79
C ARG A 100 -3.06 -11.32 11.73
N ASN A 101 -1.79 -11.36 11.30
CA ASN A 101 -0.69 -10.80 12.07
C ASN A 101 -0.79 -9.28 12.17
N ILE A 102 -0.98 -8.56 11.05
CA ILE A 102 -1.06 -7.09 11.03
C ILE A 102 -2.23 -6.55 11.87
N LEU A 103 -3.38 -7.25 11.85
CA LEU A 103 -4.57 -6.87 12.61
C LEU A 103 -4.52 -7.27 14.09
N SER A 104 -3.44 -7.93 14.52
CA SER A 104 -3.20 -8.19 15.94
C SER A 104 -2.93 -6.85 16.66
N PRO A 105 -3.56 -6.59 17.83
CA PRO A 105 -3.40 -5.33 18.54
C PRO A 105 -1.96 -4.94 18.83
N ASP A 106 -1.11 -5.94 19.12
CA ASP A 106 0.30 -5.79 19.50
C ASP A 106 1.26 -6.04 18.33
N CYS A 107 0.75 -6.15 17.09
CA CYS A 107 1.59 -6.26 15.92
C CYS A 107 2.46 -5.01 15.78
N ASN A 108 3.77 -5.22 15.60
CA ASN A 108 4.67 -4.14 15.30
C ASN A 108 4.63 -3.81 13.80
N PHE A 109 4.02 -2.67 13.45
CA PHE A 109 3.98 -2.11 12.11
C PHE A 109 4.92 -0.90 11.92
N SER A 110 5.89 -0.66 12.80
CA SER A 110 6.79 0.51 12.70
C SER A 110 7.59 0.55 11.39
N GLU A 111 7.95 -0.61 10.86
CA GLU A 111 8.70 -0.74 9.62
C GLU A 111 7.82 -0.74 8.37
N LEU A 112 6.49 -0.73 8.56
CA LEU A 112 5.55 -0.82 7.46
C LEU A 112 5.57 0.47 6.64
N GLN A 113 5.71 0.31 5.32
CA GLN A 113 5.67 1.43 4.39
C GLN A 113 4.77 1.09 3.22
N ALA A 114 3.66 1.82 3.12
CA ALA A 114 2.77 1.72 1.98
C ALA A 114 3.52 2.22 0.73
N GLN A 115 3.52 1.38 -0.31
CA GLN A 115 4.13 1.70 -1.58
C GLN A 115 3.12 2.35 -2.53
N TYR A 116 3.61 2.88 -3.66
CA TYR A 116 2.75 3.37 -4.74
C TYR A 116 1.66 2.31 -5.07
N PRO A 117 0.38 2.70 -5.23
CA PRO A 117 -0.14 4.06 -5.42
C PRO A 117 -0.43 4.87 -4.15
N HIS A 118 -0.16 4.33 -2.96
CA HIS A 118 -0.43 5.01 -1.70
C HIS A 118 0.62 6.09 -1.43
N ASP A 119 0.17 7.33 -1.32
CA ASP A 119 1.01 8.51 -1.07
C ASP A 119 1.06 8.91 0.42
N VAL A 120 0.49 8.10 1.31
CA VAL A 120 0.32 8.42 2.74
C VAL A 120 1.64 8.75 3.45
N VAL A 121 2.72 8.02 3.17
CA VAL A 121 4.05 8.29 3.74
C VAL A 121 4.65 9.58 3.15
N ASN A 122 4.37 9.87 1.88
CA ASN A 122 4.88 11.07 1.21
C ASN A 122 4.19 12.36 1.64
N ARG A 123 3.02 12.27 2.29
CA ARG A 123 2.33 13.41 2.91
C ARG A 123 3.01 13.88 4.21
N LEU A 124 3.89 13.07 4.78
CA LEU A 124 4.67 13.45 5.95
C LEU A 124 5.78 14.43 5.54
N SER A 125 5.89 15.54 6.28
CA SER A 125 6.68 16.71 5.90
C SER A 125 8.20 16.48 5.94
N CYS A 126 8.70 15.70 6.91
CA CYS A 126 10.12 15.50 7.13
C CYS A 126 10.48 14.01 7.30
N THR A 127 11.78 13.70 7.23
CA THR A 127 12.32 12.35 7.43
C THR A 127 12.05 11.82 8.84
N GLU A 128 12.08 12.70 9.84
CA GLU A 128 11.77 12.36 11.22
C GLU A 128 10.30 11.92 11.38
N ALA A 129 9.36 12.69 10.83
CA ALA A 129 7.95 12.32 10.82
C ALA A 129 7.72 10.98 10.08
N LYS A 130 8.42 10.76 8.95
CA LYS A 130 8.40 9.46 8.26
C LYS A 130 8.90 8.35 9.16
N HIS A 131 9.99 8.57 9.90
CA HIS A 131 10.52 7.56 10.80
C HIS A 131 9.55 7.21 11.94
N TYR A 132 8.87 8.19 12.54
CA TYR A 132 7.96 7.93 13.65
C TYR A 132 6.58 7.42 13.24
N TYR A 133 6.09 7.84 12.08
CA TYR A 133 4.68 7.70 11.71
C TYR A 133 4.42 6.96 10.39
N ALA A 134 5.45 6.59 9.61
CA ALA A 134 5.22 5.86 8.35
C ALA A 134 4.43 4.56 8.57
N GLY A 135 4.78 3.80 9.62
CA GLY A 135 4.09 2.57 9.99
C GLY A 135 2.59 2.76 10.19
N VAL A 136 2.23 3.67 11.11
CA VAL A 136 0.83 3.90 11.49
C VAL A 136 -0.02 4.46 10.34
N VAL A 137 0.54 5.30 9.44
CA VAL A 137 -0.23 5.77 8.27
C VAL A 137 -0.30 4.74 7.15
N SER A 138 0.57 3.73 7.17
CA SER A 138 0.64 2.67 6.15
C SER A 138 -0.23 1.46 6.48
N VAL A 139 -0.54 1.21 7.76
CA VAL A 139 -1.23 -0.02 8.18
C VAL A 139 -2.60 -0.20 7.53
N ILE A 140 -3.39 0.87 7.41
CA ILE A 140 -4.71 0.82 6.78
C ILE A 140 -4.62 0.50 5.28
N PRO A 141 -3.91 1.27 4.43
CA PRO A 141 -3.86 0.98 3.00
C PRO A 141 -3.21 -0.37 2.69
N VAL A 142 -2.15 -0.76 3.40
CA VAL A 142 -1.53 -2.08 3.21
C VAL A 142 -2.51 -3.20 3.54
N THR A 143 -3.22 -3.10 4.67
CA THR A 143 -4.19 -4.12 5.05
C THR A 143 -5.33 -4.21 4.04
N LEU A 144 -5.81 -3.07 3.53
CA LEU A 144 -6.81 -3.04 2.45
C LEU A 144 -6.33 -3.77 1.19
N ASP A 145 -5.09 -3.52 0.74
CA ASP A 145 -4.53 -4.19 -0.43
C ASP A 145 -4.43 -5.70 -0.24
N LEU A 146 -3.99 -6.15 0.95
CA LEU A 146 -3.90 -7.58 1.27
C LEU A 146 -5.29 -8.23 1.29
N LEU A 147 -6.29 -7.60 1.90
CA LEU A 147 -7.67 -8.12 1.92
C LEU A 147 -8.28 -8.16 0.51
N SER A 148 -8.08 -7.11 -0.29
CA SER A 148 -8.52 -7.06 -1.69
C SER A 148 -7.85 -8.15 -2.55
N MET A 149 -6.57 -8.41 -2.32
CA MET A 149 -5.84 -9.50 -2.95
C MET A 149 -6.40 -10.87 -2.54
N ALA A 150 -6.68 -11.09 -1.25
CA ALA A 150 -7.30 -12.33 -0.77
C ALA A 150 -8.68 -12.56 -1.39
N ILE A 151 -9.51 -11.51 -1.45
CA ILE A 151 -10.83 -11.54 -2.12
C ILE A 151 -10.69 -11.93 -3.59
N SER A 152 -9.70 -11.37 -4.29
CA SER A 152 -9.44 -11.65 -5.70
C SER A 152 -9.00 -13.10 -5.93
N GLN A 153 -8.06 -13.61 -5.12
CA GLN A 153 -7.61 -15.01 -5.17
C GLN A 153 -8.77 -15.99 -4.95
N MET A 154 -9.67 -15.67 -4.01
CA MET A 154 -10.84 -16.49 -3.75
C MET A 154 -11.87 -16.47 -4.88
N GLN A 155 -11.95 -15.40 -5.69
CA GLN A 155 -12.87 -15.32 -6.82
C GLN A 155 -12.36 -16.14 -8.01
N VAL A 156 -11.08 -16.00 -8.37
CA VAL A 156 -10.47 -16.75 -9.48
C VAL A 156 -10.64 -18.26 -9.32
N ARG A 157 -10.61 -18.78 -8.08
CA ARG A 157 -10.81 -20.22 -7.81
C ARG A 157 -12.26 -20.71 -8.01
N ASN A 158 -13.27 -19.83 -8.01
CA ASN A 158 -14.66 -20.25 -8.21
C ASN A 158 -15.09 -20.28 -9.68
N GLU A 159 -14.27 -19.79 -10.61
CA GLU A 159 -14.55 -19.92 -12.03
C GLU A 159 -14.23 -21.36 -12.46
N PRO A 160 -15.23 -22.15 -12.93
CA PRO A 160 -14.94 -23.46 -13.50
C PRO A 160 -14.09 -23.25 -14.76
N ILE A 161 -12.90 -23.84 -14.77
CA ILE A 161 -12.12 -24.02 -15.98
C ILE A 161 -12.99 -24.84 -16.94
N SER A 162 -13.59 -24.19 -17.94
CA SER A 162 -14.12 -24.89 -19.11
C SER A 162 -12.96 -25.56 -19.82
N GLN A 163 -12.75 -26.83 -19.54
CA GLN A 163 -11.94 -27.73 -20.37
C GLN A 163 -12.72 -28.07 -21.64
N THR A 164 -12.32 -27.46 -22.74
CA THR A 164 -12.51 -27.89 -24.15
C THR A 164 -11.36 -27.21 -24.91
N ASP A 165 -10.44 -27.83 -25.63
CA ASP A 165 -10.27 -29.19 -26.12
C ASP A 165 -8.75 -29.43 -26.29
N ILE A 166 -8.29 -30.63 -25.94
CA ILE A 166 -7.11 -31.21 -26.58
C ILE A 166 -7.66 -32.29 -27.50
N THR A 167 -7.56 -32.11 -28.81
CA THR A 167 -7.51 -33.23 -29.75
C THR A 167 -6.59 -32.85 -30.90
N GLU A 168 -5.48 -33.59 -30.94
CA GLU A 168 -4.52 -33.67 -32.02
C GLU A 168 -5.21 -33.91 -33.37
N LYS A 169 -4.71 -33.25 -34.42
CA LYS A 169 -4.76 -33.83 -35.77
C LYS A 169 -3.45 -33.59 -36.48
N THR A 170 -2.68 -34.67 -36.53
CA THR A 170 -1.44 -34.85 -37.26
C THR A 170 -1.70 -35.08 -38.76
N ALA A 171 -0.72 -34.66 -39.57
CA ALA A 171 -0.43 -35.05 -40.95
C ALA A 171 -1.33 -34.47 -42.06
N ALA A 172 -0.85 -34.07 -43.24
CA ALA A 172 0.46 -33.84 -43.87
C ALA A 172 0.11 -33.18 -45.25
N VAL A 173 0.96 -32.42 -45.96
CA VAL A 173 1.94 -32.91 -46.95
C VAL A 173 2.42 -31.69 -47.78
N HIS A 174 3.77 -31.58 -47.91
CA HIS A 174 4.62 -31.07 -49.03
C HIS A 174 4.39 -29.65 -49.65
N GLU A 175 5.38 -28.90 -50.17
CA GLU A 175 6.68 -29.27 -50.75
C GLU A 175 7.65 -28.08 -50.95
N GLN A 176 8.96 -28.35 -50.77
CA GLN A 176 10.16 -27.89 -51.53
C GLN A 176 10.46 -26.40 -51.80
N ASN A 177 11.63 -25.90 -51.34
CA ASN A 177 12.86 -25.84 -52.17
C ASN A 177 14.12 -25.26 -51.46
N THR A 178 15.15 -26.10 -51.42
CA THR A 178 16.60 -25.92 -51.74
C THR A 178 17.42 -24.65 -51.39
N LEU A 179 18.39 -24.87 -50.47
CA LEU A 179 19.86 -24.79 -50.58
C LEU A 179 20.64 -23.46 -50.81
N THR A 180 21.83 -23.46 -50.18
CA THR A 180 23.07 -22.64 -50.34
C THR A 180 23.13 -21.32 -49.56
N ASN A 181 24.25 -20.77 -49.06
CA ASN A 181 25.58 -21.19 -48.59
C ASN A 181 26.28 -19.86 -48.17
N THR A 182 27.23 -19.90 -47.22
CA THR A 182 28.41 -18.97 -47.15
C THR A 182 28.31 -17.58 -46.47
N SER A 183 28.87 -17.52 -45.24
CA SER A 183 29.96 -16.62 -44.77
C SER A 183 29.77 -15.14 -44.38
N ASN A 184 30.56 -14.78 -43.35
CA ASN A 184 31.13 -13.47 -42.95
C ASN A 184 30.38 -12.58 -41.93
N ASN A 185 30.61 -12.86 -40.65
CA ASN A 185 31.29 -12.05 -39.59
C ASN A 185 31.49 -10.50 -39.75
N PRO A 186 31.87 -9.75 -38.69
CA PRO A 186 31.01 -9.05 -37.72
C PRO A 186 31.29 -7.52 -37.67
N HIS A 187 30.41 -6.70 -37.06
CA HIS A 187 30.85 -5.39 -36.55
C HIS A 187 30.12 -4.91 -35.30
N SER A 188 30.91 -4.65 -34.26
CA SER A 188 30.59 -3.91 -33.05
C SER A 188 30.31 -2.43 -33.35
N SER A 189 29.37 -1.81 -32.64
CA SER A 189 29.34 -0.35 -32.49
C SER A 189 29.09 0.02 -31.03
N LYS A 190 30.06 0.74 -30.47
CA LYS A 190 30.06 1.36 -29.14
C LYS A 190 29.44 2.75 -29.27
N HIS A 191 28.42 3.08 -28.49
CA HIS A 191 27.99 4.48 -28.33
C HIS A 191 28.53 5.07 -27.02
N SER A 192 29.43 6.02 -27.21
CA SER A 192 30.07 6.91 -26.24
C SER A 192 29.14 8.08 -25.92
N TYR A 193 28.96 8.38 -24.63
CA TYR A 193 28.36 9.64 -24.16
C TYR A 193 29.49 10.60 -23.75
N LYS A 194 29.61 11.72 -24.48
CA LYS A 194 30.47 12.85 -24.14
C LYS A 194 29.79 13.77 -23.12
N ALA A 195 30.58 14.22 -22.16
CA ALA A 195 30.30 15.33 -21.26
C ALA A 195 30.46 16.68 -21.97
N MET A 196 29.70 17.70 -21.54
CA MET A 196 30.00 19.11 -21.76
C MET A 196 29.82 19.92 -20.47
N HIS A 197 30.76 20.85 -20.25
CA HIS A 197 30.85 21.76 -19.11
C HIS A 197 30.14 23.11 -19.35
N LYS A 198 29.62 23.66 -18.24
CA LYS A 198 29.55 25.07 -17.78
C LYS A 198 29.05 26.18 -18.73
N GLY A 199 28.01 26.87 -18.26
CA GLY A 199 27.70 28.27 -18.57
C GLY A 199 26.76 28.85 -17.51
N ALA A 200 27.25 29.80 -16.70
CA ALA A 200 26.47 30.51 -15.69
C ALA A 200 25.77 31.73 -16.33
N SER A 201 24.46 31.84 -16.13
CA SER A 201 23.73 33.12 -16.09
C SER A 201 22.34 32.89 -15.47
N GLY A 202 21.89 33.88 -14.70
CA GLY A 202 21.00 33.75 -13.55
C GLY A 202 19.59 33.25 -13.83
N TRP A 203 19.15 32.31 -12.99
CA TRP A 203 17.75 31.92 -12.84
C TRP A 203 17.26 32.49 -11.51
N LYS A 204 16.46 33.55 -11.57
CA LYS A 204 15.66 34.00 -10.42
C LYS A 204 14.34 33.21 -10.44
N PRO A 205 13.96 32.52 -9.36
CA PRO A 205 12.69 31.79 -9.31
C PRO A 205 11.49 32.75 -9.24
N LEU A 206 10.43 32.38 -9.98
CA LEU A 206 9.27 33.19 -10.36
C LEU A 206 8.23 33.46 -9.24
N TRP A 207 8.63 33.42 -7.97
CA TRP A 207 7.69 33.49 -6.82
C TRP A 207 8.00 34.60 -5.81
N ARG A 208 8.48 35.77 -6.25
CA ARG A 208 8.47 36.98 -5.40
C ARG A 208 7.27 37.87 -5.74
N PRO A 209 6.37 38.17 -4.79
CA PRO A 209 5.41 39.26 -4.93
C PRO A 209 6.14 40.61 -4.96
N PRO A 210 5.68 41.61 -5.72
CA PRO A 210 6.16 42.97 -5.59
C PRO A 210 5.65 43.55 -4.25
N TRP A 211 6.29 44.61 -3.77
CA TRP A 211 6.04 45.34 -2.51
C TRP A 211 6.87 44.91 -1.28
N ARG A 212 8.11 45.41 -1.24
CA ARG A 212 8.70 46.04 -0.05
C ARG A 212 9.78 47.02 -0.50
N ASN A 213 9.74 48.21 0.10
CA ASN A 213 10.56 49.39 -0.14
C ASN A 213 12.06 49.12 -0.22
#